data_AF-A0A3D1ING3-F1
#
_entry.id   AF-A0A3D1ING3-F1
#
_cell.length_a   1.000
_cell.length_b   1.000
_cell.length_c   1.000
_cell.angle_alpha   90.00
_cell.angle_beta   90.00
_cell.angle_gamma   90.00
#
_symmetry.space_group_name_H-M   'P 1'
#
loop_
_entity.id
_entity.type
_entity.pdbx_description
1 polymer ?
#
loop_
_entity_poly.entity_id
_entity_poly.type
_entity_poly.pdbx_seq_one_letter_code
_entity_poly.pdbx_strand_id
1 'polypeptide(L)'
;MEFLHQFNNNTWGVGFNEAGDVFGSTANNNPTFFGGLPATVYDGQRGKSAQMIADTPRFYPITPNIRQVDAFNAYTAGCGHAFATSAGFPKAWRDQRTFICGPTGNLLGMYDIRPKDSGYEAINAFSFMASADEWFSPVVAEVGPDGNLWVADWYNFIIQHNPTPNKGRAGYDAKNGRGNAHINPNRDRQHGRIYRVIYRGHAPKQPTLKATTDLISALGHDNLFWRLTAQRLLVEQQRTDAVPALQAKLKTGGHAALHSLWALEGLGKLDRETHR
;
A
#
# COMPACT_ATOMS: atom_id res chain seq x y z
N MET A 1 13.91 -4.41 -15.33
CA MET A 1 13.18 -5.01 -14.19
C MET A 1 14.21 -5.59 -13.26
N GLU A 2 14.18 -5.20 -11.98
CA GLU A 2 15.10 -5.66 -10.95
C GLU A 2 14.31 -6.47 -9.91
N PHE A 3 14.85 -7.62 -9.49
CA PHE A 3 14.24 -8.47 -8.48
C PHE A 3 14.71 -8.04 -7.09
N LEU A 4 13.79 -7.57 -6.25
CA LEU A 4 14.11 -7.10 -4.90
C LEU A 4 14.19 -8.26 -3.90
N HIS A 5 13.05 -8.90 -3.61
CA HIS A 5 12.97 -9.95 -2.59
C HIS A 5 12.01 -11.08 -2.97
N GLN A 6 12.33 -12.29 -2.51
CA GLN A 6 11.35 -13.38 -2.46
C GLN A 6 10.45 -13.18 -1.23
N PHE A 7 9.14 -13.15 -1.42
CA PHE A 7 8.23 -13.11 -0.28
C PHE A 7 8.15 -14.46 0.42
N ASN A 8 7.99 -14.43 1.74
CA ASN A 8 7.88 -15.64 2.57
C ASN A 8 6.51 -16.33 2.44
N ASN A 9 5.53 -15.65 1.86
CA ASN A 9 4.16 -16.13 1.66
C ASN A 9 3.44 -15.32 0.56
N ASN A 10 2.19 -15.66 0.27
CA ASN A 10 1.31 -14.92 -0.62
C ASN A 10 1.22 -13.44 -0.19
N THR A 11 1.53 -12.54 -1.11
CA THR A 11 1.49 -11.09 -0.91
C THR A 11 0.22 -10.53 -1.53
N TRP A 12 -0.54 -9.77 -0.74
CA TRP A 12 -1.79 -9.12 -1.16
C TRP A 12 -1.75 -7.59 -0.98
N GLY A 13 -0.56 -7.03 -0.73
CA GLY A 13 -0.35 -5.59 -0.65
C GLY A 13 1.08 -5.22 -1.01
N VAL A 14 1.23 -4.16 -1.81
CA VAL A 14 2.51 -3.49 -2.12
C VAL A 14 2.24 -1.99 -2.03
N GLY A 15 3.14 -1.28 -1.35
CA GLY A 15 3.02 0.14 -1.09
C GLY A 15 4.36 0.85 -1.21
N PHE A 16 4.31 2.15 -1.42
CA PHE A 16 5.49 3.01 -1.52
C PHE A 16 5.33 4.22 -0.60
N ASN A 17 6.42 4.62 0.06
CA ASN A 17 6.50 5.93 0.70
C ASN A 17 6.80 7.03 -0.34
N GLU A 18 6.89 8.28 0.08
CA GLU A 18 7.17 9.40 -0.84
C GLU A 18 8.59 9.37 -1.43
N ALA A 19 9.51 8.61 -0.83
CA ALA A 19 10.88 8.40 -1.32
C ALA A 19 11.01 7.28 -2.37
N GLY A 20 9.97 6.45 -2.53
CA GLY A 20 9.98 5.30 -3.45
C GLY A 20 10.47 3.99 -2.82
N ASP A 21 10.62 3.95 -1.50
CA ASP A 21 10.93 2.71 -0.77
C ASP A 21 9.77 1.71 -0.88
N VAL A 22 10.11 0.42 -0.99
CA VAL A 22 9.13 -0.64 -1.23
C VAL A 22 8.71 -1.30 0.09
N PHE A 23 7.41 -1.30 0.32
CA PHE A 23 6.76 -1.99 1.43
C PHE A 23 5.67 -2.92 0.92
N GLY A 24 5.16 -3.77 1.79
CA GLY A 24 4.00 -4.59 1.48
C GLY A 24 3.52 -5.42 2.65
N SER A 25 2.50 -6.21 2.41
CA SER A 25 1.88 -7.09 3.40
C SER A 25 1.70 -8.49 2.85
N THR A 26 1.84 -9.51 3.70
CA THR A 26 1.63 -10.91 3.31
C THR A 26 0.60 -11.60 4.20
N ALA A 27 0.19 -12.79 3.76
CA ALA A 27 -0.54 -13.72 4.60
C ALA A 27 0.34 -14.26 5.74
N ASN A 28 -0.31 -14.69 6.82
CA ASN A 28 0.25 -15.41 7.97
C ASN A 28 1.28 -14.58 8.77
N ASN A 29 0.77 -13.67 9.60
CA ASN A 29 1.52 -12.91 10.60
C ASN A 29 2.53 -11.90 10.05
N ASN A 30 2.32 -11.33 8.87
CA ASN A 30 3.20 -10.28 8.35
C ASN A 30 2.41 -9.10 7.78
N PRO A 31 1.89 -8.22 8.66
CA PRO A 31 1.10 -7.05 8.22
C PRO A 31 1.95 -6.04 7.45
N THR A 32 3.25 -5.97 7.71
CA THR A 32 4.14 -5.06 6.98
C THR A 32 5.57 -5.58 6.94
N PHE A 33 6.16 -5.54 5.75
CA PHE A 33 7.57 -5.78 5.47
C PHE A 33 8.18 -4.59 4.72
N PHE A 34 9.51 -4.55 4.69
CA PHE A 34 10.30 -3.62 3.89
C PHE A 34 11.23 -4.40 2.95
N GLY A 35 11.31 -3.95 1.69
CA GLY A 35 12.10 -4.58 0.63
C GLY A 35 13.17 -3.66 0.05
N GLY A 36 14.07 -3.16 0.91
CA GLY A 36 14.99 -2.07 0.55
C GLY A 36 16.26 -2.42 -0.20
N LEU A 37 16.65 -3.70 -0.27
CA LEU A 37 17.91 -4.09 -0.92
C LEU A 37 17.63 -5.05 -2.07
N PRO A 38 18.05 -4.72 -3.30
CA PRO A 38 17.95 -5.64 -4.41
C PRO A 38 18.62 -6.98 -4.11
N ALA A 39 18.02 -8.09 -4.59
CA ALA A 39 18.59 -9.41 -4.39
C ALA A 39 19.98 -9.55 -5.02
N THR A 40 20.26 -8.74 -6.05
CA THR A 40 21.52 -8.65 -6.79
C THR A 40 22.69 -8.17 -5.92
N VAL A 41 22.43 -7.51 -4.79
CA VAL A 41 23.46 -7.10 -3.82
C VAL A 41 24.05 -8.30 -3.07
N TYR A 42 23.33 -9.43 -3.01
CA TYR A 42 23.81 -10.65 -2.37
C TYR A 42 24.56 -11.48 -3.42
N ASP A 43 25.89 -11.63 -3.29
CA ASP A 43 26.79 -12.39 -4.19
C ASP A 43 26.37 -13.87 -4.35
N GLY A 44 25.35 -14.14 -5.18
CA GLY A 44 24.87 -15.49 -5.49
C GLY A 44 24.24 -16.27 -4.33
N GLN A 45 24.18 -15.70 -3.12
CA GLN A 45 23.47 -16.31 -1.98
C GLN A 45 21.97 -16.07 -2.10
N ARG A 46 21.17 -17.03 -1.61
CA ARG A 46 19.70 -16.88 -1.56
C ARG A 46 19.36 -15.63 -0.75
N GLY A 47 18.89 -14.59 -1.45
CA GLY A 47 18.52 -13.31 -0.84
C GLY A 47 17.53 -13.49 0.32
N LYS A 48 17.60 -12.59 1.31
CA LYS A 48 16.69 -12.63 2.46
C LYS A 48 15.25 -12.49 1.98
N SER A 49 14.36 -13.33 2.50
CA SER A 49 12.93 -13.14 2.30
C SER A 49 12.46 -11.86 2.99
N ALA A 50 11.40 -11.24 2.47
CA ALA A 50 10.81 -10.06 3.09
C ALA A 50 10.38 -10.37 4.54
N GLN A 51 11.12 -9.81 5.50
CA GLN A 51 10.88 -10.02 6.93
C GLN A 51 9.82 -9.03 7.44
N MET A 52 9.06 -9.48 8.42
CA MET A 52 8.14 -8.59 9.13
C MET A 52 8.94 -7.50 9.84
N ILE A 53 8.53 -6.25 9.64
CA ILE A 53 9.08 -5.09 10.36
C ILE A 53 8.15 -4.60 11.49
N ALA A 54 6.94 -5.15 11.56
CA ALA A 54 6.00 -4.87 12.63
C ALA A 54 6.50 -5.37 14.00
N ASP A 55 6.29 -4.57 15.03
CA ASP A 55 6.50 -4.95 16.43
C ASP A 55 5.61 -6.12 16.87
N THR A 56 4.43 -6.25 16.26
CA THR A 56 3.51 -7.36 16.48
C THR A 56 2.68 -7.68 15.22
N PRO A 57 2.41 -8.97 14.95
CA PRO A 57 1.46 -9.36 13.92
C PRO A 57 0.01 -9.27 14.39
N ARG A 58 -0.23 -8.93 15.66
CA ARG A 58 -1.57 -8.92 16.25
C ARG A 58 -2.40 -7.75 15.75
N PHE A 59 -3.70 -7.94 15.69
CA PHE A 59 -4.68 -6.87 15.52
C PHE A 59 -5.72 -6.95 16.63
N TYR A 60 -6.47 -5.85 16.81
CA TYR A 60 -7.40 -5.69 17.92
C TYR A 60 -8.79 -5.32 17.37
N PRO A 61 -9.66 -6.33 17.13
CA PRO A 61 -10.99 -6.09 16.61
C PRO A 61 -11.89 -5.46 17.67
N ILE A 62 -12.92 -4.72 17.25
CA ILE A 62 -13.91 -4.10 18.16
C ILE A 62 -15.10 -5.02 18.46
N THR A 63 -15.10 -6.22 17.89
CA THR A 63 -16.13 -7.24 18.06
C THR A 63 -15.46 -8.61 18.25
N PRO A 64 -16.02 -9.51 19.08
CA PRO A 64 -15.55 -10.89 19.16
C PRO A 64 -15.92 -11.72 17.91
N ASN A 65 -16.84 -11.23 17.06
CA ASN A 65 -17.37 -11.96 15.91
C ASN A 65 -16.47 -11.79 14.68
N ILE A 66 -15.25 -12.31 14.77
CA ILE A 66 -14.30 -12.37 13.65
C ILE A 66 -14.16 -13.80 13.12
N ARG A 67 -13.68 -13.95 11.88
CA ARG A 67 -13.56 -15.27 11.22
C ARG A 67 -12.13 -15.53 10.82
N GLN A 68 -11.49 -16.41 11.58
CA GLN A 68 -10.11 -16.82 11.36
C GLN A 68 -9.99 -18.32 11.31
N VAL A 69 -9.08 -18.78 10.46
CA VAL A 69 -8.77 -20.21 10.26
C VAL A 69 -7.36 -20.56 10.74
N ASP A 70 -6.52 -19.54 10.88
CA ASP A 70 -5.15 -19.56 11.35
C ASP A 70 -4.82 -18.16 11.93
N ALA A 71 -3.60 -17.98 12.43
CA ALA A 71 -3.11 -16.69 12.95
C ALA A 71 -4.13 -15.97 13.86
N PHE A 72 -4.74 -16.70 14.80
CA PHE A 72 -5.82 -16.16 15.63
C PHE A 72 -5.39 -14.89 16.38
N ASN A 73 -6.22 -13.85 16.29
CA ASN A 73 -5.99 -12.48 16.79
C ASN A 73 -4.78 -11.77 16.15
N ALA A 74 -4.33 -12.24 15.00
CA ALA A 74 -3.23 -11.69 14.21
C ALA A 74 -3.57 -11.73 12.72
N TYR A 75 -2.82 -10.99 11.90
CA TYR A 75 -3.10 -10.88 10.47
C TYR A 75 -2.98 -12.25 9.76
N THR A 76 -4.11 -12.93 9.57
CA THR A 76 -4.26 -14.10 8.67
C THR A 76 -3.87 -13.71 7.25
N ALA A 77 -4.39 -12.58 6.77
CA ALA A 77 -4.08 -12.02 5.46
C ALA A 77 -4.02 -10.50 5.56
N GLY A 78 -2.82 -9.93 5.70
CA GLY A 78 -2.63 -8.50 5.49
C GLY A 78 -2.76 -8.18 4.01
N CYS A 79 -3.66 -7.29 3.65
CA CYS A 79 -3.86 -6.85 2.26
C CYS A 79 -3.90 -5.34 2.11
N GLY A 80 -3.52 -4.88 0.92
CA GLY A 80 -3.17 -3.48 0.69
C GLY A 80 -1.97 -3.03 1.54
N HIS A 81 -1.35 -1.93 1.13
CA HIS A 81 -0.35 -1.25 1.93
C HIS A 81 -0.24 0.17 1.42
N ALA A 82 -0.83 1.13 2.12
CA ALA A 82 -0.84 2.53 1.69
C ALA A 82 -0.25 3.44 2.75
N PHE A 83 0.67 4.30 2.33
CA PHE A 83 1.17 5.41 3.14
C PHE A 83 0.21 6.60 3.07
N ALA A 84 0.18 7.41 4.12
CA ALA A 84 -0.46 8.72 4.13
C ALA A 84 0.34 9.75 3.29
N THR A 85 0.31 9.63 1.96
CA THR A 85 1.18 10.37 1.01
C THR A 85 0.57 11.68 0.50
N SER A 86 -0.26 12.34 1.31
CA SER A 86 -0.87 13.61 0.94
C SER A 86 -0.98 14.62 2.08
N ALA A 87 -1.16 15.90 1.74
CA ALA A 87 -1.57 16.93 2.69
C ALA A 87 -2.99 16.74 3.26
N GLY A 88 -3.76 15.79 2.72
CA GLY A 88 -5.08 15.35 3.20
C GLY A 88 -5.03 14.51 4.48
N PHE A 89 -3.87 14.36 5.11
CA PHE A 89 -3.71 13.74 6.42
C PHE A 89 -3.16 14.75 7.45
N PRO A 90 -3.34 14.48 8.77
CA PRO A 90 -2.65 15.21 9.82
C PRO A 90 -1.14 15.26 9.57
N LYS A 91 -0.50 16.39 9.85
CA LYS A 91 0.95 16.58 9.59
C LYS A 91 1.80 15.47 10.21
N ALA A 92 1.44 15.01 11.41
CA ALA A 92 2.14 13.94 12.12
C ALA A 92 1.96 12.53 11.51
N TRP A 93 1.13 12.39 10.46
CA TRP A 93 0.88 11.11 9.81
C TRP A 93 1.53 11.00 8.43
N ARG A 94 1.81 12.15 7.81
CA ARG A 94 2.25 12.22 6.41
C ARG A 94 3.55 11.47 6.23
N ASP A 95 3.54 10.52 5.31
CA ASP A 95 4.65 9.61 5.00
C ASP A 95 5.20 8.79 6.19
N GLN A 96 4.43 8.71 7.28
CA GLN A 96 4.81 7.98 8.51
C GLN A 96 3.76 6.96 8.92
N ARG A 97 2.49 7.18 8.58
CA ARG A 97 1.42 6.21 8.85
C ARG A 97 1.13 5.38 7.62
N THR A 98 1.00 4.08 7.84
CA THR A 98 0.53 3.13 6.84
C THR A 98 -0.78 2.49 7.24
N PHE A 99 -1.56 2.10 6.23
CA PHE A 99 -2.88 1.49 6.38
C PHE A 99 -2.86 0.09 5.75
N ILE A 100 -3.16 -0.93 6.55
CA ILE A 100 -3.13 -2.35 6.13
C ILE A 100 -4.45 -3.01 6.50
N CYS A 101 -5.13 -3.57 5.50
CA CYS A 101 -6.43 -4.18 5.68
C CYS A 101 -6.30 -5.54 6.38
N GLY A 102 -7.16 -5.77 7.36
CA GLY A 102 -7.32 -7.03 8.07
C GLY A 102 -8.77 -7.54 7.90
N PRO A 103 -9.14 -8.06 6.71
CA PRO A 103 -10.52 -8.42 6.41
C PRO A 103 -11.06 -9.51 7.33
N THR A 104 -10.22 -10.45 7.78
CA THR A 104 -10.63 -11.51 8.73
C THR A 104 -10.93 -10.98 10.12
N GLY A 105 -10.51 -9.75 10.42
CA GLY A 105 -10.70 -9.04 11.68
C GLY A 105 -11.67 -7.86 11.60
N ASN A 106 -12.31 -7.65 10.45
CA ASN A 106 -13.22 -6.53 10.18
C ASN A 106 -12.60 -5.15 10.48
N LEU A 107 -11.35 -4.93 10.06
CA LEU A 107 -10.63 -3.68 10.33
C LEU A 107 -9.62 -3.28 9.27
N LEU A 108 -9.30 -1.99 9.26
CA LEU A 108 -8.15 -1.39 8.60
C LEU A 108 -7.17 -0.97 9.70
N GLY A 109 -6.02 -1.63 9.79
CA GLY A 109 -4.99 -1.33 10.78
C GLY A 109 -4.13 -0.15 10.37
N MET A 110 -3.53 0.50 11.36
CA MET A 110 -2.61 1.61 11.21
C MET A 110 -1.27 1.26 11.85
N TYR A 111 -0.17 1.60 11.19
CA TYR A 111 1.18 1.42 11.73
C TYR A 111 1.98 2.72 11.67
N ASP A 112 2.84 2.93 12.66
CA ASP A 112 3.87 3.98 12.68
C ASP A 112 5.15 3.45 12.05
N ILE A 113 5.53 3.93 10.87
CA ILE A 113 6.77 3.54 10.21
C ILE A 113 7.89 4.46 10.69
N ARG A 114 8.95 3.87 11.24
CA ARG A 114 10.10 4.60 11.80
C ARG A 114 11.39 4.05 11.20
N PRO A 115 12.35 4.91 10.82
CA PRO A 115 13.68 4.45 10.47
C PRO A 115 14.31 3.67 11.62
N LYS A 116 14.94 2.54 11.30
CA LYS A 116 15.68 1.70 12.25
C LYS A 116 16.84 1.03 11.55
N ASP A 117 18.05 1.28 12.05
CA ASP A 117 19.29 0.81 11.43
C ASP A 117 19.32 1.15 9.93
N SER A 118 19.52 0.17 9.06
CA SER A 118 19.50 0.33 7.59
C SER A 118 18.12 0.09 6.96
N GLY A 119 17.05 0.12 7.75
CA GLY A 119 15.68 -0.12 7.28
C GLY A 119 14.65 0.57 8.17
N TYR A 120 13.57 -0.15 8.47
CA TYR A 120 12.42 0.38 9.18
C TYR A 120 11.93 -0.59 10.25
N GLU A 121 11.29 -0.04 11.28
CA GLU A 121 10.33 -0.74 12.13
C GLU A 121 8.94 -0.15 11.96
N ALA A 122 7.92 -0.96 12.23
CA ALA A 122 6.53 -0.55 12.20
C ALA A 122 5.88 -0.79 13.58
N ILE A 123 5.41 0.26 14.24
CA ILE A 123 4.75 0.15 15.54
C ILE A 123 3.24 0.11 15.33
N ASN A 124 2.57 -0.93 15.83
CA ASN A 124 1.13 -1.04 15.74
C ASN A 124 0.45 0.17 16.41
N ALA A 125 -0.31 0.93 15.62
CA ALA A 125 -1.02 2.13 16.04
C ALA A 125 -2.54 1.91 16.07
N PHE A 126 -2.95 0.67 16.32
CA PHE A 126 -4.33 0.18 16.38
C PHE A 126 -5.09 0.33 15.05
N SER A 127 -6.39 0.02 15.09
CA SER A 127 -7.29 0.14 13.95
C SER A 127 -7.54 1.60 13.61
N PHE A 128 -7.30 1.98 12.35
CA PHE A 128 -7.76 3.25 11.78
C PHE A 128 -9.27 3.22 11.54
N MET A 129 -9.79 2.11 11.00
CA MET A 129 -11.22 1.84 10.87
C MET A 129 -11.50 0.43 11.37
N ALA A 130 -12.64 0.23 12.03
CA ALA A 130 -13.11 -1.08 12.43
C ALA A 130 -14.64 -1.09 12.41
N SER A 131 -15.23 -2.27 12.24
CA SER A 131 -16.67 -2.44 12.22
C SER A 131 -17.13 -3.60 13.09
N ALA A 132 -18.30 -3.44 13.71
CA ALA A 132 -19.04 -4.54 14.33
C ALA A 132 -19.91 -5.29 13.32
N ASP A 133 -20.12 -4.73 12.13
CA ASP A 133 -20.74 -5.43 11.00
C ASP A 133 -19.79 -6.50 10.48
N GLU A 134 -20.18 -7.76 10.62
CA GLU A 134 -19.41 -8.95 10.26
C GLU A 134 -19.18 -9.13 8.76
N TRP A 135 -19.79 -8.28 7.93
CA TRP A 135 -19.57 -8.25 6.49
C TRP A 135 -18.47 -7.26 6.09
N PHE A 136 -18.01 -6.39 7.00
CA PHE A 136 -16.92 -5.46 6.70
C PHE A 136 -15.59 -6.20 6.52
N SER A 137 -15.16 -6.32 5.27
CA SER A 137 -13.95 -7.00 4.82
C SER A 137 -13.14 -6.05 3.93
N PRO A 138 -12.46 -5.04 4.50
CA PRO A 138 -11.60 -4.15 3.73
C PRO A 138 -10.50 -4.96 3.04
N VAL A 139 -10.22 -4.66 1.78
CA VAL A 139 -9.22 -5.40 0.98
C VAL A 139 -8.11 -4.53 0.43
N VAL A 140 -8.38 -3.25 0.21
CA VAL A 140 -7.38 -2.26 -0.20
C VAL A 140 -7.77 -0.89 0.33
N ALA A 141 -6.77 -0.12 0.73
CA ALA A 141 -6.88 1.29 1.04
C ALA A 141 -5.82 2.03 0.23
N GLU A 142 -6.16 3.19 -0.34
CA GLU A 142 -5.25 3.99 -1.19
C GLU A 142 -5.52 5.48 -1.01
N VAL A 143 -4.50 6.31 -1.25
CA VAL A 143 -4.66 7.77 -1.29
C VAL A 143 -5.15 8.19 -2.67
N GLY A 144 -6.31 8.82 -2.71
CA GLY A 144 -6.94 9.27 -3.96
C GLY A 144 -6.36 10.56 -4.53
N PRO A 145 -6.78 10.97 -5.74
CA PRO A 145 -6.42 12.24 -6.37
C PRO A 145 -6.84 13.46 -5.53
N ASP A 146 -7.87 13.31 -4.71
CA ASP A 146 -8.35 14.32 -3.78
C ASP A 146 -7.55 14.37 -2.47
N GLY A 147 -6.53 13.52 -2.33
CA GLY A 147 -5.67 13.42 -1.16
C GLY A 147 -6.31 12.71 0.03
N ASN A 148 -7.53 12.17 -0.09
CA ASN A 148 -8.19 11.44 1.00
C ASN A 148 -7.90 9.94 0.90
N LEU A 149 -8.13 9.21 2.00
CA LEU A 149 -8.02 7.75 1.99
C LEU A 149 -9.31 7.15 1.42
N TRP A 150 -9.17 6.31 0.41
CA TRP A 150 -10.24 5.52 -0.16
C TRP A 150 -10.06 4.06 0.25
N VAL A 151 -11.11 3.42 0.72
CA VAL A 151 -11.09 2.02 1.17
C VAL A 151 -12.11 1.24 0.36
N ALA A 152 -11.65 0.21 -0.34
CA ALA A 152 -12.53 -0.76 -0.96
C ALA A 152 -12.77 -1.92 0.01
N ASP A 153 -14.04 -2.14 0.30
CA ASP A 153 -14.53 -3.20 1.16
C ASP A 153 -15.27 -4.22 0.30
N TRP A 154 -14.79 -5.47 0.38
CA TRP A 154 -15.37 -6.59 -0.36
C TRP A 154 -16.78 -6.93 0.14
N TYR A 155 -17.19 -6.41 1.30
CA TYR A 155 -18.51 -6.61 1.91
C TYR A 155 -18.93 -8.09 1.92
N ASN A 156 -18.10 -8.93 2.56
CA ASN A 156 -18.26 -10.36 2.50
C ASN A 156 -18.20 -10.99 3.89
N PHE A 157 -19.20 -11.79 4.22
CA PHE A 157 -19.21 -12.56 5.46
C PHE A 157 -18.18 -13.69 5.44
N ILE A 158 -17.88 -14.24 4.26
CA ILE A 158 -16.95 -15.35 4.07
C ILE A 158 -15.82 -14.90 3.15
N ILE A 159 -14.72 -14.46 3.75
CA ILE A 159 -13.55 -13.99 3.00
C ILE A 159 -12.54 -15.11 2.68
N GLN A 160 -12.48 -16.16 3.50
CA GLN A 160 -11.52 -17.26 3.36
C GLN A 160 -12.00 -18.33 2.36
N HIS A 161 -11.05 -18.96 1.68
CA HIS A 161 -11.31 -20.08 0.76
C HIS A 161 -11.13 -21.44 1.45
N ASN A 162 -10.15 -21.55 2.37
CA ASN A 162 -9.77 -22.75 3.11
C ASN A 162 -9.60 -22.46 4.62
N PRO A 163 -9.61 -23.51 5.48
CA PRO A 163 -9.93 -24.91 5.16
C PRO A 163 -11.43 -25.07 4.87
N THR A 164 -11.79 -26.15 4.19
CA THR A 164 -13.19 -26.54 4.00
C THR A 164 -13.83 -26.88 5.35
N PRO A 165 -14.92 -26.20 5.74
CA PRO A 165 -15.66 -26.50 6.96
C PRO A 165 -16.07 -27.98 7.05
N ASN A 166 -15.92 -28.57 8.24
CA ASN A 166 -16.40 -29.91 8.55
C ASN A 166 -17.17 -29.91 9.88
N LYS A 167 -17.94 -30.97 10.15
CA LYS A 167 -18.73 -31.08 11.39
C LYS A 167 -17.92 -30.86 12.68
N GLY A 168 -16.68 -31.34 12.73
CA GLY A 168 -15.84 -31.27 13.93
C GLY A 168 -15.27 -29.87 14.23
N ARG A 169 -15.14 -29.00 13.22
CA ARG A 169 -14.54 -27.66 13.37
C ARG A 169 -15.56 -26.53 13.25
N ALA A 170 -16.57 -26.71 12.40
CA ALA A 170 -17.49 -25.65 12.00
C ALA A 170 -18.97 -26.08 12.06
N GLY A 171 -19.27 -27.31 12.51
CA GLY A 171 -20.64 -27.79 12.70
C GLY A 171 -21.37 -28.25 11.42
N TYR A 172 -20.74 -28.19 10.25
CA TYR A 172 -21.31 -28.69 9.00
C TYR A 172 -20.25 -29.17 8.02
N ASP A 173 -20.62 -30.10 7.13
CA ASP A 173 -19.74 -30.63 6.08
C ASP A 173 -19.89 -29.81 4.79
N ALA A 174 -18.98 -28.85 4.57
CA ALA A 174 -18.94 -28.06 3.35
C ALA A 174 -18.31 -28.84 2.19
N LYS A 175 -18.60 -28.41 0.97
CA LYS A 175 -17.98 -28.92 -0.27
C LYS A 175 -17.20 -27.81 -0.95
N ASN A 176 -16.12 -28.16 -1.64
CA ASN A 176 -15.38 -27.21 -2.47
C ASN A 176 -16.02 -27.06 -3.85
N GLY A 177 -16.01 -25.83 -4.35
CA GLY A 177 -16.41 -25.49 -5.71
C GLY A 177 -15.21 -25.27 -6.63
N ARG A 178 -15.48 -24.68 -7.80
CA ARG A 178 -14.43 -24.27 -8.74
C ARG A 178 -13.43 -23.33 -8.07
N GLY A 179 -12.14 -23.59 -8.21
CA GLY A 179 -11.07 -22.82 -7.56
C GLY A 179 -10.73 -23.28 -6.14
N ASN A 180 -11.23 -24.45 -5.71
CA ASN A 180 -10.93 -25.07 -4.42
C ASN A 180 -11.38 -24.26 -3.18
N ALA A 181 -12.26 -23.27 -3.35
CA ALA A 181 -12.91 -22.58 -2.25
C ALA A 181 -14.19 -23.31 -1.84
N HIS A 182 -14.47 -23.40 -0.53
CA HIS A 182 -15.71 -23.99 -0.07
C HIS A 182 -16.94 -23.17 -0.52
N ILE A 183 -17.98 -23.88 -0.93
CA ILE A 183 -19.27 -23.31 -1.34
C ILE A 183 -19.99 -22.85 -0.07
N ASN A 184 -20.34 -21.57 -0.03
CA ASN A 184 -21.04 -20.97 1.10
C ASN A 184 -22.10 -19.98 0.59
N PRO A 185 -23.39 -20.12 0.95
CA PRO A 185 -24.43 -19.19 0.51
C PRO A 185 -24.24 -17.77 1.04
N ASN A 186 -23.47 -17.58 2.12
CA ASN A 186 -23.18 -16.25 2.67
C ASN A 186 -22.02 -15.54 1.96
N ARG A 187 -21.46 -16.13 0.89
CA ARG A 187 -20.43 -15.47 0.09
C ARG A 187 -21.09 -14.55 -0.92
N ASP A 188 -21.02 -13.25 -0.67
CA ASP A 188 -21.52 -12.25 -1.61
C ASP A 188 -20.68 -12.23 -2.89
N ARG A 189 -21.34 -11.95 -4.01
CA ARG A 189 -20.76 -11.81 -5.34
C ARG A 189 -21.29 -10.60 -6.10
N GLN A 190 -22.21 -9.84 -5.51
CA GLN A 190 -22.98 -8.79 -6.16
C GLN A 190 -22.72 -7.41 -5.54
N HIS A 191 -22.30 -7.36 -4.28
CA HIS A 191 -22.12 -6.11 -3.56
C HIS A 191 -20.66 -5.88 -3.16
N GLY A 192 -20.37 -4.62 -2.88
CA GLY A 192 -19.13 -4.11 -2.32
C GLY A 192 -19.38 -2.69 -1.80
N ARG A 193 -18.49 -2.19 -0.94
CA ARG A 193 -18.58 -0.83 -0.40
C ARG A 193 -17.31 -0.05 -0.70
N ILE A 194 -17.46 1.24 -0.97
CA ILE A 194 -16.35 2.17 -1.12
C ILE A 194 -16.50 3.24 -0.04
N TYR A 195 -15.50 3.36 0.81
CA TYR A 195 -15.42 4.42 1.80
C TYR A 195 -14.44 5.48 1.34
N ARG A 196 -14.79 6.74 1.55
CA ARG A 196 -13.89 7.89 1.38
C ARG A 196 -13.75 8.56 2.75
N VAL A 197 -12.56 8.46 3.34
CA VAL A 197 -12.28 8.99 4.67
C VAL A 197 -11.59 10.34 4.55
N ILE A 198 -12.24 11.38 5.07
CA ILE A 198 -11.86 12.78 4.83
C ILE A 198 -11.32 13.41 6.10
N TYR A 199 -10.09 13.92 6.04
CA TYR A 199 -9.57 14.80 7.09
C TYR A 199 -10.14 16.21 6.94
N ARG A 200 -10.76 16.72 8.00
CA ARG A 200 -11.35 18.07 7.97
C ARG A 200 -10.26 19.14 7.93
N GLY A 201 -10.52 20.22 7.22
CA GLY A 201 -9.60 21.36 7.09
C GLY A 201 -8.56 21.24 5.98
N HIS A 202 -8.61 20.17 5.17
CA HIS A 202 -7.87 20.08 3.92
C HIS A 202 -8.79 20.33 2.73
N ALA A 203 -8.40 21.26 1.85
CA ALA A 203 -9.07 21.50 0.58
C ALA A 203 -8.24 20.86 -0.54
N PRO A 204 -8.74 19.83 -1.23
CA PRO A 204 -8.02 19.18 -2.32
C PRO A 204 -7.67 20.18 -3.43
N LYS A 205 -6.44 20.11 -3.92
CA LYS A 205 -5.98 20.87 -5.09
C LYS A 205 -5.79 19.89 -6.23
N GLN A 206 -6.56 20.05 -7.29
CA GLN A 206 -6.36 19.29 -8.52
C GLN A 206 -5.49 20.14 -9.47
N PRO A 207 -4.29 19.68 -9.84
CA PRO A 207 -3.47 20.39 -10.80
C PRO A 207 -4.06 20.26 -12.21
N THR A 208 -3.79 21.25 -13.05
CA THR A 208 -3.91 21.05 -14.51
C THR A 208 -2.72 20.19 -14.96
N LEU A 209 -2.88 19.33 -15.96
CA LEU A 209 -1.83 18.45 -16.47
C LEU A 209 -1.80 18.45 -18.01
N LYS A 210 -1.91 19.64 -18.62
CA LYS A 210 -2.01 19.79 -20.07
C LYS A 210 -0.67 20.21 -20.68
N ALA A 211 -0.17 21.36 -20.27
CA ALA A 211 1.10 21.90 -20.75
C ALA A 211 2.28 21.25 -20.03
N THR A 212 3.44 21.25 -20.68
CA THR A 212 4.70 20.75 -20.08
C THR A 212 5.01 21.47 -18.77
N THR A 213 4.77 22.79 -18.70
CA THR A 213 4.91 23.59 -17.48
C THR A 213 4.00 23.12 -16.35
N ASP A 214 2.80 22.65 -16.66
CA ASP A 214 1.86 22.14 -15.68
C ASP A 214 2.39 20.83 -15.07
N LEU A 215 2.89 19.92 -15.92
CA LEU A 215 3.48 18.65 -15.49
C LEU A 215 4.70 18.89 -14.59
N ILE A 216 5.59 19.80 -14.99
CA ILE A 216 6.77 20.18 -14.21
C ILE A 216 6.37 20.76 -12.84
N SER A 217 5.31 21.57 -12.78
CA SER A 217 4.78 22.11 -11.53
C SER A 217 4.25 20.99 -10.62
N ALA A 218 3.49 20.05 -11.18
CA ALA A 218 2.87 18.95 -10.46
C ALA A 218 3.86 17.93 -9.85
N LEU A 219 5.13 17.90 -10.28
CA LEU A 219 6.19 17.10 -9.63
C LEU A 219 6.43 17.50 -8.16
N GLY A 220 6.06 18.72 -7.76
CA GLY A 220 6.12 19.21 -6.38
C GLY A 220 4.79 19.15 -5.63
N HIS A 221 3.75 18.48 -6.17
CA HIS A 221 2.43 18.46 -5.55
C HIS A 221 2.46 17.84 -4.14
N ASP A 222 1.57 18.31 -3.26
CA ASP A 222 1.41 17.79 -1.90
C ASP A 222 0.72 16.42 -1.81
N ASN A 223 0.52 15.73 -2.94
CA ASN A 223 -0.09 14.41 -3.05
C ASN A 223 0.73 13.57 -4.04
N LEU A 224 1.24 12.43 -3.58
CA LEU A 224 2.06 11.53 -4.39
C LEU A 224 1.35 11.08 -5.68
N PHE A 225 0.03 10.91 -5.66
CA PHE A 225 -0.75 10.57 -6.85
C PHE A 225 -0.47 11.53 -8.01
N TRP A 226 -0.49 12.84 -7.74
CA TRP A 226 -0.28 13.85 -8.77
C TRP A 226 1.17 13.94 -9.22
N ARG A 227 2.12 13.72 -8.30
CA ARG A 227 3.55 13.68 -8.64
C ARG A 227 3.88 12.52 -9.57
N LEU A 228 3.43 11.32 -9.23
CA LEU A 228 3.59 10.12 -10.08
C LEU A 228 2.86 10.26 -11.41
N THR A 229 1.65 10.84 -11.41
CA THR A 229 0.90 11.08 -12.65
C THR A 229 1.67 12.03 -13.57
N ALA A 230 2.19 13.15 -13.04
CA ALA A 230 2.95 14.10 -13.82
C ALA A 230 4.25 13.51 -14.37
N GLN A 231 5.00 12.76 -13.54
CA GLN A 231 6.19 12.03 -13.96
C GLN A 231 5.88 11.05 -15.10
N ARG A 232 4.83 10.22 -14.94
CA ARG A 232 4.37 9.30 -15.98
C ARG A 232 4.04 10.02 -17.28
N LEU A 233 3.27 11.11 -17.22
CA LEU A 233 2.87 11.86 -18.42
C LEU A 233 4.06 12.53 -19.12
N LEU A 234 5.06 13.02 -18.39
CA LEU A 234 6.30 13.55 -18.99
C LEU A 234 7.00 12.47 -19.84
N VAL A 235 7.11 11.25 -19.29
CA VAL A 235 7.78 10.12 -19.92
C VAL A 235 6.96 9.53 -21.07
N GLU A 236 5.70 9.17 -20.84
CA GLU A 236 4.83 8.54 -21.83
C GLU A 236 4.57 9.45 -23.03
N GLN A 237 4.48 10.77 -22.81
CA GLN A 237 4.28 11.74 -23.88
C GLN A 237 5.59 12.30 -24.47
N GLN A 238 6.74 11.76 -24.07
CA GLN A 238 8.07 12.13 -24.59
C GLN A 238 8.31 13.65 -24.60
N ARG A 239 7.96 14.33 -23.50
CA ARG A 239 8.10 15.80 -23.33
C ARG A 239 9.56 16.21 -23.15
N THR A 240 10.35 16.08 -24.22
CA THR A 240 11.78 16.42 -24.21
C THR A 240 12.05 17.92 -24.08
N ASP A 241 11.06 18.77 -24.37
CA ASP A 241 11.05 20.20 -24.07
C ASP A 241 11.13 20.49 -22.56
N ALA A 242 10.79 19.53 -21.69
CA ALA A 242 10.89 19.66 -20.24
C ALA A 242 12.33 19.58 -19.71
N VAL A 243 13.27 18.99 -20.47
CA VAL A 243 14.60 18.59 -19.97
C VAL A 243 15.35 19.71 -19.25
N PRO A 244 15.48 20.94 -19.82
CA PRO A 244 16.20 22.02 -19.14
C PRO A 244 15.58 22.39 -17.79
N ALA A 245 14.25 22.38 -17.70
CA ALA A 245 13.53 22.70 -16.47
C ALA A 245 13.62 21.58 -15.42
N LEU A 246 13.63 20.31 -15.86
CA LEU A 246 13.83 19.16 -14.98
C LEU A 246 15.24 19.16 -14.38
N GLN A 247 16.28 19.41 -15.19
CA GLN A 247 17.66 19.55 -14.72
C GLN A 247 17.80 20.70 -13.71
N ALA A 248 17.15 21.84 -13.97
CA ALA A 248 17.15 22.96 -13.02
C ALA A 248 16.51 22.58 -11.67
N LYS A 249 15.44 21.77 -11.68
CA LYS A 249 14.76 21.30 -10.47
C LYS A 249 15.59 20.36 -9.61
N LEU A 250 16.54 19.62 -10.17
CA LEU A 250 17.41 18.73 -9.37
C LEU A 250 18.15 19.49 -8.27
N LYS A 251 18.48 20.77 -8.52
CA LYS A 251 19.20 21.64 -7.59
C LYS A 251 18.35 22.11 -6.41
N THR A 252 17.03 21.92 -6.44
CA THR A 252 16.14 22.43 -5.38
C THR A 252 15.94 21.46 -4.23
N GLY A 253 16.30 20.18 -4.40
CA GLY A 253 15.95 19.12 -3.46
C GLY A 253 14.44 18.86 -3.34
N GLY A 254 14.06 18.01 -2.38
CA GLY A 254 12.68 17.66 -2.09
C GLY A 254 11.99 16.81 -3.17
N HIS A 255 10.66 16.69 -3.07
CA HIS A 255 9.88 15.79 -3.94
C HIS A 255 10.04 16.12 -5.43
N ALA A 256 10.04 17.41 -5.78
CA ALA A 256 10.18 17.84 -7.16
C ALA A 256 11.53 17.42 -7.77
N ALA A 257 12.62 17.44 -6.99
CA ALA A 257 13.93 16.98 -7.47
C ALA A 257 13.93 15.47 -7.71
N LEU A 258 13.40 14.68 -6.76
CA LEU A 258 13.30 13.22 -6.89
C LEU A 258 12.51 12.81 -8.13
N HIS A 259 11.31 13.37 -8.32
CA HIS A 259 10.49 13.02 -9.48
C HIS A 259 11.07 13.56 -10.80
N SER A 260 11.79 14.69 -10.79
CA SER A 260 12.54 15.16 -11.97
C SER A 260 13.66 14.21 -12.36
N LEU A 261 14.38 13.64 -11.39
CA LEU A 261 15.44 12.65 -11.63
C LEU A 261 14.86 11.44 -12.36
N TRP A 262 13.78 10.87 -11.84
CA TRP A 262 13.11 9.73 -12.46
C TRP A 262 12.46 10.05 -13.82
N ALA A 263 11.97 11.28 -14.00
CA ALA A 263 11.48 11.72 -15.31
C ALA A 263 12.60 11.81 -16.36
N LEU A 264 13.77 12.35 -15.98
CA LEU A 264 14.94 12.41 -16.86
C LEU A 264 15.46 11.02 -17.23
N GLU A 265 15.51 10.10 -16.27
CA GLU A 265 15.86 8.70 -16.50
C GLU A 265 14.87 8.04 -17.47
N GLY A 266 13.56 8.18 -17.22
CA GLY A 266 12.52 7.63 -18.11
C GLY A 266 12.52 8.22 -19.53
N LEU A 267 13.02 9.44 -19.70
CA LEU A 267 13.22 10.08 -21.01
C LEU A 267 14.55 9.69 -21.69
N GLY A 268 15.44 8.97 -21.00
CA GLY A 268 16.80 8.70 -21.47
C GLY A 268 17.65 9.98 -21.61
N LYS A 269 17.40 10.96 -20.73
CA LYS A 269 18.05 12.29 -20.72
C LYS A 269 18.82 12.57 -19.44
N LEU A 270 19.05 11.54 -18.61
CA LEU A 270 19.95 11.63 -17.48
C LEU A 270 21.39 11.79 -17.99
N ASP A 271 22.02 12.94 -17.74
CA ASP A 271 23.41 13.17 -18.11
C ASP A 271 24.38 12.63 -17.05
N ARG A 272 25.66 12.53 -17.42
CA ARG A 272 26.69 11.98 -16.53
C ARG A 272 26.98 12.85 -15.31
N GLU A 273 26.72 14.16 -15.38
CA GLU A 273 26.84 15.07 -14.23
C GLU A 273 25.70 14.85 -13.22
N THR A 274 24.52 14.49 -13.72
CA THR A 274 23.32 14.15 -12.94
C THR A 274 23.38 12.74 -12.35
N HIS A 275 24.16 11.82 -12.97
CA HIS A 275 24.37 10.45 -12.49
C HIS A 275 25.37 10.35 -11.32
N ARG A 276 26.09 11.44 -10.98
CA ARG A 276 27.08 11.49 -9.90
C ARG A 276 26.51 12.18 -8.67
#